data_AF-S0G4U1-F1
#
_entry.id   AF-S0G4U1-F1
#
_cell.length_a   1.000
_cell.length_b   1.000
_cell.length_c   1.000
_cell.angle_alpha   90.00
_cell.angle_beta   90.00
_cell.angle_gamma   90.00
#
_symmetry.space_group_name_H-M   'P 1'
#
loop_
_entity.id
_entity.type
_entity.pdbx_description
1 polymer ?
#
loop_
_entity_poly.entity_id
_entity_poly.type
_entity_poly.pdbx_seq_one_letter_code
_entity_poly.pdbx_strand_id
1 'polypeptide(L)'
;MLHDLLSEHLSAVEAVVRKLKEVYVERYEEEILTDNRVNLRIRVRFKSGYLLELNEANMVEESAIIRLYYRLPVMHPDHPVSDACSPPYQTTWQTG
;
A
#
# COMPACT_ATOMS: atom_id res chain seq x y z
N MET A 1 21.38 -6.36 -1.30
CA MET A 1 21.04 -4.93 -1.47
C MET A 1 19.74 -4.87 -2.23
N LEU A 2 18.85 -3.90 -1.95
CA LEU A 2 17.58 -3.78 -2.68
C LEU A 2 17.86 -3.42 -4.16
N HIS A 3 17.06 -3.96 -5.07
CA HIS A 3 17.16 -3.68 -6.50
C HIS A 3 16.92 -2.18 -6.78
N ASP A 4 17.74 -1.59 -7.65
CA ASP A 4 17.74 -0.13 -7.91
C ASP A 4 16.36 0.42 -8.30
N LEU A 5 15.64 -0.28 -9.20
CA LEU A 5 14.26 0.07 -9.55
C LEU A 5 13.31 0.18 -8.34
N LEU A 6 13.45 -0.71 -7.35
CA LEU A 6 12.63 -0.63 -6.13
C LEU A 6 13.09 0.54 -5.26
N SER A 7 14.40 0.74 -5.11
CA SER A 7 14.93 1.90 -4.37
C SER A 7 14.48 3.23 -4.97
N GLU A 8 14.51 3.38 -6.30
CA GLU A 8 14.02 4.56 -7.00
C GLU A 8 12.50 4.75 -6.80
N HIS A 9 11.74 3.66 -6.90
CA HIS A 9 10.30 3.68 -6.68
C HIS A 9 9.93 4.12 -5.27
N LEU A 10 10.54 3.53 -4.24
CA LEU A 10 10.31 3.89 -2.84
C LEU A 10 10.69 5.35 -2.57
N SER A 11 11.83 5.81 -3.09
CA SER A 11 12.26 7.21 -2.97
C SER A 11 11.26 8.18 -3.61
N ALA A 12 10.70 7.83 -4.77
CA ALA A 12 9.69 8.64 -5.45
C ALA A 12 8.38 8.70 -4.65
N VAL A 13 7.95 7.57 -4.08
CA VAL A 13 6.76 7.49 -3.22
C VAL A 13 6.96 8.34 -1.97
N GLU A 14 8.08 8.19 -1.27
CA GLU A 14 8.40 8.96 -0.07
C GLU A 14 8.36 10.47 -0.37
N ALA A 15 8.97 10.89 -1.50
CA ALA A 15 8.97 12.28 -1.92
C ALA A 15 7.57 12.84 -2.20
N VAL A 16 6.65 12.03 -2.74
CA VAL A 16 5.24 12.42 -2.93
C VAL A 16 4.51 12.52 -1.59
N VAL A 17 4.66 11.52 -0.72
CA VAL A 17 4.03 11.51 0.62
C VAL A 17 4.46 12.73 1.43
N ARG A 18 5.75 13.08 1.41
CA ARG A 18 6.28 14.27 2.10
C ARG A 18 5.73 15.60 1.57
N LYS A 19 5.27 15.64 0.32
CA LYS A 19 4.68 16.83 -0.30
C LYS A 19 3.18 16.98 -0.03
N LEU A 20 2.52 15.95 0.50
CA LEU A 20 1.11 16.02 0.86
C LEU A 20 0.91 17.10 1.93
N LYS A 21 -0.09 17.96 1.71
CA LYS A 21 -0.47 19.03 2.62
C LYS A 21 -1.73 18.64 3.37
N GLU A 22 -1.89 19.19 4.57
CA GLU A 22 -3.10 19.00 5.38
C GLU A 22 -3.40 17.52 5.69
N VAL A 23 -2.34 16.73 5.79
CA VAL A 23 -2.41 15.32 6.16
C VAL A 23 -1.62 15.04 7.43
N TYR A 24 -2.00 13.96 8.08
CA TYR A 24 -1.23 13.27 9.10
C TYR A 24 -0.91 11.87 8.58
N VAL A 25 0.38 11.55 8.46
CA VAL A 25 0.83 10.22 8.05
C VAL A 25 0.80 9.32 9.29
N GLU A 26 -0.21 8.45 9.38
CA GLU A 26 -0.39 7.51 10.48
C GLU A 26 0.56 6.30 10.37
N ARG A 27 0.85 5.87 9.12
CA ARG A 27 1.77 4.78 8.84
C ARG A 27 2.48 5.03 7.51
N TYR A 28 3.79 4.80 7.52
CA TYR A 28 4.60 4.66 6.32
C TYR A 28 5.63 3.57 6.63
N GLU A 29 5.48 2.42 5.98
CA GLU A 29 6.28 1.23 6.26
C GLU A 29 6.73 0.59 4.96
N GLU A 30 8.02 0.32 4.88
CA GLU A 30 8.68 -0.40 3.80
C GLU A 30 9.23 -1.71 4.38
N GLU A 31 8.68 -2.84 3.94
CA GLU A 31 9.10 -4.17 4.37
C GLU A 31 9.80 -4.86 3.19
N ILE A 32 11.13 -4.91 3.25
CA ILE A 32 11.96 -5.57 2.24
C ILE A 32 11.92 -7.08 2.50
N LEU A 33 11.27 -7.83 1.62
CA LEU A 33 11.14 -9.29 1.74
C LEU A 33 12.32 -10.01 1.09
N THR A 34 12.76 -9.53 -0.07
CA THR A 34 13.94 -9.99 -0.82
C THR A 34 14.60 -8.79 -1.49
N ASP A 35 15.74 -8.99 -2.14
CA ASP A 35 16.39 -7.95 -2.95
C ASP A 35 15.51 -7.42 -4.09
N ASN A 36 14.61 -8.25 -4.62
CA ASN A 36 13.70 -7.90 -5.70
C ASN A 36 12.22 -7.77 -5.28
N ARG A 37 11.88 -7.79 -3.98
CA ARG A 37 10.49 -7.69 -3.50
C ARG A 37 10.36 -6.87 -2.22
N VAL A 38 9.42 -5.92 -2.24
CA VAL A 38 9.10 -5.05 -1.10
C VAL A 38 7.59 -4.93 -0.92
N ASN A 39 7.13 -4.94 0.32
CA ASN A 39 5.78 -4.51 0.67
C ASN A 39 5.82 -3.05 1.14
N LEU A 40 4.92 -2.24 0.63
CA LEU A 40 4.72 -0.85 1.01
C LEU A 40 3.35 -0.71 1.66
N ARG A 41 3.32 -0.16 2.87
CA ARG A 41 2.08 0.15 3.61
C ARG A 41 2.05 1.61 3.98
N ILE A 42 1.05 2.32 3.47
CA ILE A 42 0.87 3.74 3.70
C ILE A 42 -0.53 3.98 4.24
N ARG A 43 -0.63 4.74 5.33
CA ARG A 43 -1.89 5.20 5.90
C ARG A 43 -1.81 6.70 6.17
N VAL A 44 -2.66 7.46 5.50
CA VAL A 44 -2.69 8.93 5.56
C VAL A 44 -4.09 9.39 5.93
N ARG A 45 -4.20 10.19 6.99
CA ARG A 45 -5.44 10.87 7.39
C ARG A 45 -5.40 12.31 6.94
N PHE A 46 -6.39 12.73 6.16
CA PHE A 46 -6.57 14.14 5.78
C PHE A 46 -7.27 14.89 6.90
N LYS A 47 -6.97 16.18 7.08
CA LYS A 47 -7.67 17.05 8.04
C LYS A 47 -9.19 17.12 7.79
N SER A 48 -9.64 16.86 6.56
CA SER A 48 -11.05 16.74 6.20
C SER A 48 -11.74 15.49 6.77
N GLY A 49 -10.99 14.58 7.41
CA GLY A 49 -11.50 13.33 7.98
C GLY A 49 -11.39 12.11 7.06
N TYR A 50 -11.01 12.29 5.78
CA TYR A 50 -10.77 11.16 4.87
C TYR A 50 -9.54 10.35 5.27
N LEU A 51 -9.62 9.04 5.07
CA LEU A 51 -8.51 8.12 5.28
C LEU A 51 -8.13 7.45 3.96
N LEU A 52 -6.85 7.53 3.62
CA LEU A 52 -6.22 6.77 2.55
C LEU A 52 -5.41 5.64 3.19
N GLU A 53 -5.71 4.39 2.82
CA GLU A 53 -4.90 3.23 3.17
C GLU A 53 -4.48 2.49 1.90
N LEU A 54 -3.18 2.29 1.74
CA LEU A 54 -2.55 1.63 0.60
C LEU A 54 -1.67 0.50 1.12
N ASN A 55 -1.91 -0.70 0.60
CA ASN A 55 -1.07 -1.87 0.81
C ASN A 55 -0.67 -2.40 -0.57
N GLU A 56 0.61 -2.26 -0.91
CA GLU A 56 1.15 -2.58 -2.22
C GLU A 56 2.32 -3.55 -2.06
N ALA A 57 2.28 -4.67 -2.77
CA ALA A 57 3.46 -5.53 -2.91
C ALA A 57 4.08 -5.26 -4.28
N ASN A 58 5.34 -4.82 -4.27
CA ASN A 58 6.13 -4.52 -5.45
C ASN A 58 7.21 -5.59 -5.62
N MET A 59 7.35 -6.10 -6.84
CA MET A 59 8.37 -7.08 -7.20
C MET A 59 9.02 -6.70 -8.53
N VAL A 60 10.30 -6.97 -8.69
CA VAL A 60 10.98 -6.80 -9.98
C VAL A 60 11.05 -8.16 -10.68
N GLU A 61 10.46 -8.23 -11.87
CA GLU A 61 10.60 -9.32 -12.83
C GLU A 61 10.99 -8.73 -14.19
N GLU A 62 11.92 -9.38 -14.90
CA GLU A 62 12.32 -8.99 -16.27
C GLU A 62 12.57 -7.48 -16.46
N SER A 63 13.20 -6.84 -15.45
CA SER A 63 13.51 -5.40 -15.43
C SER A 63 12.29 -4.45 -15.36
N ALA A 64 11.12 -4.95 -14.97
CA ALA A 64 9.91 -4.17 -14.71
C ALA A 64 9.41 -4.38 -13.28
N ILE A 65 8.78 -3.35 -12.71
CA ILE A 65 8.09 -3.47 -11.43
C ILE A 65 6.69 -4.04 -11.69
N ILE A 66 6.43 -5.23 -11.15
CA ILE A 66 5.10 -5.82 -11.04
C ILE A 66 4.50 -5.41 -9.70
N ARG A 67 3.26 -4.93 -9.76
CA ARG A 67 2.55 -4.34 -8.62
C ARG A 67 1.30 -5.15 -8.30
N LEU A 68 1.21 -5.61 -7.06
CA LEU A 68 0.02 -6.25 -6.54
C LEU A 68 -0.64 -5.28 -5.56
N TYR A 69 -1.77 -4.71 -5.99
CA TYR A 69 -2.49 -3.68 -5.24
C TYR A 69 -3.61 -4.29 -4.40
N TYR A 70 -3.61 -3.96 -3.11
CA TYR A 70 -4.80 -4.05 -2.27
C TYR A 70 -5.22 -2.62 -1.90
N ARG A 71 -6.22 -2.09 -2.60
CA ARG A 71 -6.85 -0.81 -2.24
C ARG A 71 -7.98 -1.09 -1.27
N LEU A 72 -7.88 -0.54 -0.06
CA LEU A 72 -9.02 -0.49 0.85
C LEU A 72 -9.91 0.70 0.48
N PRO A 73 -11.25 0.59 0.63
CA PRO A 73 -12.16 1.69 0.36
C PRO A 73 -11.78 2.93 1.19
N VAL A 74 -11.84 4.11 0.57
CA VAL A 74 -11.71 5.38 1.28
C VAL A 74 -12.82 5.46 2.33
N MET A 75 -12.42 5.53 3.60
CA MET A 75 -13.37 5.63 4.71
C MET A 75 -13.90 7.05 4.78
N HIS A 76 -15.22 7.22 4.64
CA HIS A 76 -15.89 8.48 4.89
C HIS A 76 -16.00 8.69 6.41
N PRO A 77 -15.77 9.90 6.94
CA PRO A 77 -15.92 10.17 8.38
C PRO A 77 -17.31 9.81 8.92
N ASP A 78 -18.35 9.92 8.09
CA ASP A 78 -19.75 9.62 8.46
C ASP A 78 -20.17 8.15 8.29
N HIS A 79 -19.31 7.29 7.74
CA HIS A 79 -19.64 5.87 7.55
C HIS A 79 -18.40 5.02 7.85
N PRO A 80 -18.01 4.87 9.13
CA PRO A 80 -16.97 3.94 9.51
C PRO A 80 -17.43 2.53 9.12
N VAL A 81 -16.66 1.84 8.29
CA VAL A 81 -16.89 0.42 8.04
C VAL A 81 -16.71 -0.28 9.38
N SER A 82 -17.82 -0.74 9.95
CA SER A 82 -17.80 -1.58 11.13
C SER A 82 -17.01 -2.86 10.81
N ASP A 83 -16.37 -3.45 11.81
CA ASP A 83 -15.48 -4.64 11.75
C ASP A 83 -16.14 -5.92 11.16
N ALA A 84 -17.31 -5.81 10.51
CA ALA A 84 -18.04 -6.89 9.86
C ALA A 84 -17.72 -7.07 8.37
N CYS A 85 -16.81 -6.28 7.78
CA CYS A 85 -16.33 -6.53 6.41
C CYS A 85 -15.15 -7.53 6.43
N SER A 86 -15.47 -8.80 6.64
CA SER A 86 -14.57 -9.92 6.34
C SER A 86 -14.06 -9.80 4.89
N PRO A 87 -12.77 -10.01 4.61
CA PRO A 87 -12.29 -10.05 3.23
C PRO A 87 -12.94 -11.22 2.49
N PRO A 88 -13.37 -11.08 1.23
CA PRO A 88 -13.70 -12.23 0.40
C PRO A 88 -12.39 -12.83 -0.11
N TYR A 89 -11.59 -13.40 0.79
CA TYR A 89 -10.45 -14.23 0.42
C TYR A 89 -10.62 -15.62 1.04
N GLN A 90 -11.60 -16.34 0.52
CA GLN A 90 -11.49 -17.78 0.36
C GLN A 90 -11.55 -18.08 -1.15
N THR A 91 -10.43 -17.88 -1.85
CA THR A 91 -10.23 -18.61 -3.10
C THR A 91 -9.78 -20.01 -2.70
N THR A 92 -10.75 -20.90 -2.54
CA THR A 92 -10.49 -22.33 -2.55
C THR A 92 -9.93 -22.70 -3.92
N TRP A 93 -8.68 -23.15 -3.96
CA TRP A 93 -8.19 -23.91 -5.11
C TRP A 93 -8.95 -25.24 -5.12
N GLN A 94 -9.98 -25.35 -5.95
CA GLN A 94 -10.46 -26.65 -6.39
C GLN A 94 -9.51 -27.13 -7.49
N THR A 95 -8.52 -27.93 -7.10
CA THR A 95 -7.87 -28.87 -8.00
C THR A 95 -8.91 -29.89 -8.45
N GLY A 96 -9.21 -29.92 -9.75
CA GLY A 96 -9.78 -31.09 -10.43
C GLY A 96 -8.74 -32.17 -10.64
#